data_AF-J9Z7X7-F1
#
_entry.id   AF-J9Z7X7-F1
#
_cell.length_a   1.000
_cell.length_b   1.000
_cell.length_c   1.000
_cell.angle_alpha   90.00
_cell.angle_beta   90.00
_cell.angle_gamma   90.00
#
_symmetry.space_group_name_H-M   'P 1'
#
loop_
_entity.id
_entity.type
_entity.pdbx_description
1 polymer ?
#
loop_
_entity_poly.entity_id
_entity_poly.type
_entity_poly.pdbx_seq_one_letter_code
_entity_poly.pdbx_strand_id
1 'polypeptide(L)'
;MLKETKELLSIVANQKNGPVPAWLPKDAIKRLEGSQPNTERAEAVINQLKSGEKHPALGDKIRKAEKELAEYKEQNIGQTQKRGARL
;
A
#
# COMPACT_ATOMS: atom_id res chain seq x y z
N MET A 1 -5.46 -4.96 -10.17
CA MET A 1 -6.18 -4.02 -9.26
C MET A 1 -5.74 -4.35 -7.84
N LEU A 2 -5.31 -3.35 -7.06
CA LEU A 2 -4.67 -3.47 -5.75
C LEU A 2 -5.63 -3.99 -4.66
N LYS A 3 -5.97 -5.29 -4.68
CA LYS A 3 -7.02 -5.87 -3.85
C LYS A 3 -6.48 -6.31 -2.50
N GLU A 4 -5.32 -6.98 -2.48
CA GLU A 4 -4.61 -7.37 -1.26
C GLU A 4 -4.23 -6.14 -0.43
N THR A 5 -3.75 -5.09 -1.11
CA THR A 5 -3.39 -3.82 -0.47
C THR A 5 -4.59 -3.17 0.22
N LYS A 6 -5.74 -3.07 -0.48
CA LYS A 6 -6.96 -2.49 0.10
C LYS A 6 -7.47 -3.31 1.28
N GLU A 7 -7.41 -4.63 1.20
CA GLU A 7 -7.83 -5.51 2.29
C GLU A 7 -6.96 -5.32 3.53
N LEU A 8 -5.63 -5.27 3.37
CA LEU A 8 -4.71 -4.98 4.47
C LEU A 8 -5.01 -3.62 5.11
N LEU A 9 -5.15 -2.56 4.31
CA LEU A 9 -5.48 -1.23 4.82
C LEU A 9 -6.81 -1.21 5.57
N SER A 10 -7.83 -1.92 5.07
CA SER A 10 -9.14 -1.98 5.72
C SER A 10 -9.07 -2.69 7.07
N ILE A 11 -8.28 -3.76 7.18
CA ILE A 11 -8.03 -4.46 8.44
C ILE A 11 -7.34 -3.54 9.44
N VAL A 12 -6.27 -2.87 8.99
CA VAL A 12 -5.46 -1.97 9.83
C VAL A 12 -6.28 -0.76 10.27
N ALA A 13 -7.15 -0.22 9.40
CA ALA A 13 -8.07 0.85 9.72
C ALA A 13 -9.10 0.48 10.80
N ASN A 14 -9.41 -0.81 10.93
CA ASN A 14 -10.34 -1.35 11.92
C ASN A 14 -9.64 -1.90 13.18
N GLN A 15 -8.31 -1.91 13.24
CA GLN A 15 -7.59 -2.24 14.46
C GLN A 15 -7.76 -1.13 15.49
N LYS A 16 -8.45 -1.43 16.61
CA LYS A 16 -8.70 -0.48 17.70
C LYS A 16 -7.45 -0.09 18.51
N ASN A 17 -6.35 -0.84 18.39
CA ASN A 17 -5.10 -0.64 19.14
C ASN A 17 -3.84 -0.89 18.27
N GLY A 18 -3.91 -0.59 16.97
CA GLY A 18 -2.79 -0.81 16.06
C GLY A 18 -1.68 0.25 16.20
N PRO A 19 -0.43 -0.06 15.79
CA PRO A 19 0.68 0.89 15.74
C PRO A 19 0.50 1.98 14.67
N VAL A 20 -0.52 1.85 13.81
CA VAL A 20 -0.87 2.82 12.77
C VAL A 20 -2.23 3.43 13.12
N PRO A 21 -2.35 4.77 13.15
CA PRO A 21 -3.61 5.41 13.45
C PRO A 21 -4.63 5.18 12.32
N ALA A 22 -5.88 4.85 12.65
CA ALA A 22 -6.92 4.41 11.72
C ALA A 22 -7.22 5.38 10.54
N TRP A 23 -6.87 6.65 10.65
CA TRP A 23 -7.03 7.63 9.57
C TRP A 23 -6.04 7.40 8.42
N LEU A 24 -4.84 6.88 8.71
CA LEU A 24 -3.74 6.69 7.76
C LEU A 24 -4.06 5.62 6.69
N PRO A 25 -4.51 4.40 7.06
CA PRO A 25 -4.94 3.42 6.08
C PRO A 25 -6.23 3.81 5.34
N LYS A 26 -7.17 4.53 5.97
CA LYS A 26 -8.36 5.06 5.28
C LYS A 26 -7.98 6.08 4.20
N ASP A 27 -7.02 6.94 4.49
CA ASP A 27 -6.47 7.92 3.56
C ASP A 27 -5.72 7.22 2.40
N ALA A 28 -4.97 6.15 2.67
CA ALA A 28 -4.36 5.32 1.64
C ALA A 28 -5.41 4.64 0.73
N ILE A 29 -6.49 4.07 1.27
CA ILE A 29 -7.57 3.45 0.47
C ILE A 29 -8.19 4.47 -0.50
N LYS A 30 -8.52 5.68 0.00
CA LYS A 30 -9.07 6.75 -0.85
C LYS A 30 -8.14 7.11 -2.00
N ARG A 31 -6.83 7.18 -1.74
CA ARG A 31 -5.84 7.45 -2.79
C ARG A 31 -5.68 6.32 -3.79
N LEU A 32 -5.91 5.07 -3.38
CA LEU A 32 -5.94 3.92 -4.28
C LEU A 32 -7.22 3.85 -5.14
N GLU A 33 -8.28 4.55 -4.76
CA GLU A 33 -9.57 4.61 -5.47
C GLU A 33 -9.67 5.75 -6.48
N GLY A 34 -8.74 6.69 -6.44
CA GLY A 34 -8.68 7.80 -7.40
C GLY A 34 -8.23 7.36 -8.79
N SER A 35 -8.42 8.24 -9.79
CA SER A 35 -7.99 8.03 -11.17
C SER A 35 -6.48 7.84 -11.34
N GLN A 36 -5.68 8.28 -10.36
CA GLN A 36 -4.25 7.97 -10.23
C GLN A 36 -4.03 7.30 -8.87
N PRO A 37 -3.99 5.96 -8.83
CA PRO A 37 -3.81 5.22 -7.59
C PRO A 37 -2.44 5.53 -6.98
N ASN A 38 -2.41 6.26 -5.85
CA ASN A 38 -1.15 6.53 -5.16
C ASN A 38 -0.84 5.41 -4.17
N THR A 39 0.21 4.65 -4.50
CA THR A 39 0.69 3.50 -3.74
C THR A 39 1.69 3.86 -2.64
N GLU A 40 2.29 5.05 -2.65
CA GLU A 40 3.26 5.50 -1.64
C GLU A 40 2.64 5.52 -0.24
N ARG A 41 1.38 5.94 -0.14
CA ARG A 41 0.67 5.99 1.14
C ARG A 41 0.33 4.61 1.69
N ALA A 42 0.03 3.66 0.80
CA ALA A 42 -0.16 2.27 1.20
C ALA A 42 1.16 1.66 1.68
N GLU A 43 2.26 1.94 0.98
CA GLU A 43 3.61 1.47 1.33
C GLU A 43 4.09 2.05 2.67
N ALA A 44 3.82 3.32 2.94
CA ALA A 44 4.12 3.95 4.22
C ALA A 44 3.39 3.24 5.39
N VAL A 45 2.11 2.90 5.21
CA VAL A 45 1.34 2.12 6.20
C VAL A 45 1.97 0.74 6.41
N ILE A 46 2.32 0.05 5.32
CA ILE A 46 2.93 -1.29 5.35
C ILE A 46 4.28 -1.26 6.09
N ASN A 47 5.14 -0.29 5.78
CA ASN A 47 6.42 -0.10 6.47
C ASN A 47 6.22 0.24 7.95
N GLN A 48 5.23 1.07 8.28
CA GLN A 48 4.93 1.41 9.67
C GLN A 48 4.38 0.19 10.44
N LEU A 49 3.57 -0.66 9.81
CA LEU A 49 3.11 -1.93 10.41
C LEU A 49 4.26 -2.91 10.63
N LYS A 50 5.18 -2.97 9.69
CA LYS A 50 6.39 -3.83 9.75
C LYS A 50 7.37 -3.35 10.81
N SER A 51 7.44 -2.04 11.07
CA SER A 51 8.29 -1.43 12.09
C SER A 51 7.66 -1.40 13.48
N GLY A 52 6.34 -1.24 13.58
CA GLY A 52 5.63 -0.96 14.84
C GLY A 52 5.55 -2.15 15.78
N GLU A 53 5.29 -3.33 15.25
CA GLU A 53 5.33 -4.59 15.98
C GLU A 53 5.32 -5.67 14.91
N LYS A 54 6.17 -6.70 15.03
CA LYS A 54 6.06 -7.91 14.21
C LYS A 54 4.71 -8.56 14.52
N HIS A 55 3.61 -8.09 13.94
CA HIS A 55 2.30 -8.72 14.05
C HIS A 55 2.37 -10.00 13.19
N PRO A 56 2.54 -11.20 13.78
CA PRO A 56 2.65 -12.43 12.99
C PRO A 56 1.40 -12.65 12.13
N ALA A 57 0.23 -12.20 12.60
CA ALA A 57 -1.04 -12.27 11.88
C ALA A 57 -1.15 -11.32 10.67
N LEU A 58 -0.40 -10.21 10.66
CA LEU A 58 -0.37 -9.28 9.53
C LEU A 58 0.83 -9.50 8.61
N GLY A 59 1.86 -10.23 9.05
CA GLY A 59 3.10 -10.46 8.29
C GLY A 59 2.87 -11.03 6.90
N ASP A 60 1.99 -12.03 6.77
CA ASP A 60 1.63 -12.60 5.46
C ASP A 60 0.88 -11.60 4.58
N LYS A 61 -0.07 -10.83 5.14
CA LYS A 61 -0.82 -9.82 4.40
C LYS A 61 0.05 -8.63 3.99
N ILE A 62 0.99 -8.22 4.85
CA ILE A 62 2.01 -7.19 4.59
C ILE A 62 2.87 -7.62 3.41
N ARG A 63 3.40 -8.86 3.41
CA ARG A 63 4.21 -9.38 2.30
C ARG A 63 3.45 -9.43 0.98
N LYS A 64 2.20 -9.88 1.01
CA LYS A 64 1.39 -9.95 -0.20
C LYS A 64 1.01 -8.57 -0.74
N ALA A 65 0.64 -7.64 0.15
CA ALA A 65 0.39 -6.25 -0.24
C ALA A 65 1.66 -5.54 -0.74
N GLU A 66 2.82 -5.78 -0.11
CA GLU A 66 4.12 -5.26 -0.55
C GLU A 66 4.46 -5.77 -1.95
N LYS A 67 4.25 -7.06 -2.20
CA LYS A 67 4.46 -7.67 -3.52
C LYS A 67 3.48 -7.12 -4.58
N GLU A 68 2.20 -7.02 -4.24
CA GLU A 68 1.18 -6.46 -5.14
C GLU A 68 1.45 -4.98 -5.48
N LEU A 69 1.91 -4.19 -4.50
CA LEU A 69 2.32 -2.80 -4.72
C LEU A 69 3.58 -2.69 -5.57
N ALA A 70 4.56 -3.56 -5.34
CA ALA A 70 5.77 -3.63 -6.16
C ALA A 70 5.43 -3.98 -7.61
N GLU A 71 4.59 -4.99 -7.85
CA GLU A 71 4.10 -5.36 -9.18
C GLU A 71 3.30 -4.23 -9.83
N TYR A 72 2.44 -3.54 -9.06
CA TYR A 72 1.69 -2.40 -9.55
C TYR A 72 2.60 -1.22 -9.91
N LYS A 73 3.59 -0.91 -9.07
CA LYS A 73 4.60 0.11 -9.36
C LYS A 73 5.42 -0.27 -10.57
N GLU A 74 5.87 -1.52 -10.72
CA GLU A 74 6.62 -1.96 -11.89
C GLU A 74 5.80 -1.82 -13.19
N GLN A 75 4.51 -2.20 -13.15
CA GLN A 75 3.58 -2.03 -14.26
C GLN A 75 3.26 -0.56 -14.58
N ASN A 76 3.22 0.34 -13.57
CA ASN A 76 2.94 1.77 -13.78
C ASN A 76 4.21 2.60 -14.06
N ILE A 77 5.38 2.20 -13.55
CA ILE A 77 6.69 2.80 -13.85
C ILE A 77 7.06 2.51 -15.30
N GLY A 78 6.67 1.35 -15.83
CA GLY A 78 6.74 1.04 -17.27
C GLY A 78 5.99 2.04 -18.16
N GLN A 79 4.99 2.76 -17.63
CA GLN A 79 4.30 3.84 -18.33
C GLN A 79 4.97 5.22 -18.18
N THR A 80 5.80 5.43 -17.15
CA THR A 80 6.45 6.73 -16.90
C THR A 80 7.85 6.81 -17.52
N GLN A 81 8.58 5.70 -17.69
CA GLN A 81 9.91 5.72 -18.32
C GLN A 81 9.92 5.73 -19.85
N LYS A 82 8.80 5.53 -20.55
CA LYS A 82 8.72 5.63 -22.02
C LYS A 82 8.33 7.00 -22.58
N ARG A 83 8.35 8.07 -21.76
CA ARG A 83 8.07 9.45 -22.23
C ARG A 83 9.25 10.42 -22.15
N GLY A 84 10.43 9.98 -21.69
CA GLY A 84 11.58 10.86 -21.46
C GLY A 84 12.86 10.56 -22.25
N ALA A 85 12.86 9.61 -23.19
CA ALA A 85 14.05 9.27 -23.97
C ALA A 85 13.79 9.42 -25.48
N ARG A 86 13.43 10.64 -25.90
CA ARG A 86 13.67 11.13 -27.25
C ARG A 86 14.01 12.61 -27.15
N LEU A 87 15.30 12.91 -27.17
CA LEU A 87 15.97 13.92 -27.99
C LEU A 87 17.46 13.92 -27.61
#